data_AF-X6FJF4-F1
#
_entry.id   AF-X6FJF4-F1
#
_cell.length_a   1.000
_cell.length_b   1.000
_cell.length_c   1.000
_cell.angle_alpha   90.00
_cell.angle_beta   90.00
_cell.angle_gamma   90.00
#
_symmetry.space_group_name_H-M   'P 1'
#
loop_
_entity.id
_entity.type
_entity.pdbx_description
1 polymer ?
#
loop_
_entity_poly.entity_id
_entity_poly.type
_entity_poly.pdbx_seq_one_letter_code
_entity_poly.pdbx_strand_id
1 'polypeptide(L)'
;MEALAGFGLSTADIACVLATDEQDLKAIYAHELESGAIKANARVAESLYRKATGEGREAVTAAIFWLKTRARWKGASIHELEGKLPQGDR
;
A
#
# COMPACT_ATOMS: atom_id res chain seq x y z
N MET A 1 10.24 11.16 15.45
CA MET A 1 9.74 11.64 14.15
C MET A 1 9.36 10.52 13.20
N GLU A 2 10.32 9.72 12.72
CA GLU A 2 10.10 8.71 11.67
C GLU A 2 9.00 7.70 11.96
N ALA A 3 8.83 7.29 13.23
CA ALA A 3 7.78 6.35 13.62
C ALA A 3 6.37 6.94 13.41
N LEU A 4 6.14 8.19 13.83
CA LEU A 4 4.83 8.85 13.71
C LEU A 4 4.49 9.12 12.24
N ALA A 5 5.46 9.57 11.45
CA ALA A 5 5.31 9.71 10.00
C ALA A 5 5.05 8.36 9.32
N GLY A 6 5.76 7.30 9.76
CA GLY A 6 5.56 5.94 9.28
C GLY A 6 4.20 5.34 9.63
N PHE A 7 3.53 5.83 10.68
CA PHE A 7 2.16 5.47 11.02
C PHE A 7 1.11 6.23 10.18
N GLY A 8 1.54 7.18 9.35
CA GLY A 8 0.67 7.95 8.47
C GLY A 8 0.05 9.20 9.11
N LEU A 9 0.56 9.66 10.25
CA LEU A 9 0.11 10.93 10.84
C LEU A 9 0.53 12.11 9.95
N SER A 10 -0.33 13.13 9.86
CA SER A 10 0.03 14.37 9.18
C SER A 10 1.07 15.15 9.99
N THR A 11 1.82 16.02 9.33
CA THR A 11 2.81 16.88 10.01
C THR A 11 2.17 17.74 11.11
N ALA A 12 0.94 18.22 10.89
CA ALA A 12 0.16 18.98 11.87
C ALA A 12 -0.24 18.12 13.08
N ASP A 13 -0.67 16.87 12.87
CA ASP A 13 -0.98 15.96 13.98
C ASP A 13 0.27 15.63 14.80
N ILE A 14 1.42 15.44 14.12
CA ILE A 14 2.68 15.19 14.80
C ILE A 14 3.13 16.43 15.60
N ALA A 15 2.98 17.63 15.03
CA ALA A 15 3.27 18.88 15.72
C ALA A 15 2.39 19.05 16.98
N CYS A 16 1.10 18.72 16.88
CA CYS A 16 0.16 18.70 18.00
C CYS A 16 0.59 17.71 19.10
N VAL A 17 0.93 16.46 18.72
CA VAL A 17 1.37 15.42 19.67
C VAL A 17 2.68 15.82 20.38
N LEU A 18 3.58 16.49 19.67
CA LEU A 18 4.88 16.92 20.20
C LEU A 18 4.84 18.31 20.85
N ALA A 19 3.68 18.97 20.88
CA ALA A 19 3.49 20.32 21.39
C ALA A 19 4.52 21.32 20.81
N THR A 20 4.73 21.26 19.50
CA THR A 20 5.69 22.10 18.77
C THR A 20 5.03 22.76 17.56
N ASP A 21 5.69 23.76 16.99
CA ASP A 21 5.24 24.37 15.74
C ASP A 21 5.50 23.45 14.53
N GLU A 22 4.56 23.42 13.59
CA GLU A 22 4.64 22.58 12.39
C GLU A 22 5.78 23.02 11.46
N GLN A 23 6.09 24.32 11.42
CA GLN A 23 7.10 24.89 10.55
C GLN A 23 8.50 24.52 11.04
N ASP A 24 8.72 24.57 12.36
CA ASP A 24 9.96 24.09 13.00
C ASP A 24 10.16 22.59 12.76
N LEU A 25 9.07 21.83 12.87
CA LEU A 25 9.06 20.39 12.63
C LEU A 25 9.51 20.05 11.20
N LYS A 26 9.02 20.78 10.19
CA LYS A 26 9.43 20.62 8.79
C LYS A 26 10.88 21.05 8.58
N ALA A 27 11.31 22.14 9.21
CA ALA A 27 12.67 22.65 9.05
C ALA A 27 13.72 21.67 9.60
N ILE A 28 13.45 21.07 10.76
CA ILE A 28 14.41 20.21 11.47
C ILE A 28 14.32 18.76 10.99
N TYR A 29 13.11 18.27 10.68
CA TYR A 29 12.86 16.85 10.45
C TYR A 29 12.26 16.50 9.08
N ALA A 30 12.49 17.32 8.04
CA ALA A 30 11.99 17.06 6.69
C ALA A 30 12.31 15.65 6.19
N HIS A 31 13.56 15.20 6.39
CA HIS A 31 14.02 13.90 5.92
C HIS A 31 13.32 12.74 6.66
N GLU A 32 13.11 12.86 7.97
CA GLU A 32 12.44 11.85 8.78
C GLU A 32 10.94 11.77 8.47
N LEU A 33 10.32 12.91 8.16
CA LEU A 33 8.93 12.99 7.72
C LEU A 33 8.72 12.26 6.38
N GLU A 34 9.62 12.47 5.43
CA GLU A 34 9.57 11.80 4.13
C GLU A 34 9.93 10.30 4.24
N SER A 35 11.07 10.00 4.88
CA SER A 35 11.59 8.64 4.97
C SER A 35 10.77 7.73 5.87
N GLY A 36 9.99 8.27 6.82
CA GLY A 36 9.14 7.50 7.73
C GLY A 36 8.14 6.61 7.00
N ALA A 37 7.40 7.16 6.04
CA ALA A 37 6.43 6.40 5.23
C ALA A 37 7.12 5.34 4.35
N ILE A 38 8.27 5.68 3.76
CA ILE A 38 9.06 4.76 2.93
C ILE A 38 9.53 3.57 3.78
N LYS A 39 10.12 3.83 4.95
CA LYS A 39 10.61 2.81 5.87
C LYS A 39 9.49 1.93 6.42
N ALA A 40 8.34 2.51 6.75
CA ALA A 40 7.17 1.76 7.20
C ALA A 40 6.67 0.79 6.11
N ASN A 41 6.51 1.28 4.88
CA ASN A 41 6.12 0.46 3.74
C ASN A 41 7.15 -0.65 3.45
N ALA A 42 8.45 -0.36 3.56
CA ALA A 42 9.51 -1.35 3.39
C ALA A 42 9.42 -2.46 4.43
N ARG A 43 9.18 -2.14 5.72
CA ARG A 43 9.01 -3.13 6.80
C ARG A 43 7.81 -4.04 6.58
N VAL A 44 6.67 -3.47 6.16
CA VAL A 44 5.47 -4.26 5.83
C VAL A 44 5.74 -5.16 4.62
N ALA A 45 6.40 -4.64 3.60
CA ALA A 45 6.78 -5.41 2.42
C ALA A 45 7.75 -6.56 2.76
N GLU A 46 8.73 -6.33 3.62
CA GLU A 46 9.65 -7.36 4.10
C GLU A 46 8.91 -8.46 4.86
N SER A 47 8.00 -8.09 5.77
CA SER A 47 7.16 -9.05 6.50
C SER A 47 6.33 -9.94 5.56
N LEU A 48 5.68 -9.33 4.57
CA LEU A 48 4.92 -10.06 3.55
C LEU A 48 5.82 -10.95 2.69
N TYR A 49 7.00 -10.48 2.32
CA TYR A 49 7.97 -11.28 1.57
C TYR A 49 8.39 -12.52 2.36
N ARG A 50 8.78 -12.37 3.63
CA ARG A 50 9.16 -13.50 4.50
C ARG A 50 8.02 -14.51 4.64
N LYS A 51 6.77 -14.04 4.76
CA LYS A 51 5.58 -14.91 4.79
C LYS A 51 5.38 -15.63 3.45
N ALA A 52 5.52 -14.92 2.33
CA ALA A 52 5.35 -15.47 0.99
C ALA A 52 6.39 -16.54 0.63
N THR A 53 7.62 -16.44 1.14
CA THR A 53 8.71 -17.41 0.91
C THR A 53 8.85 -18.46 2.00
N GLY A 54 7.99 -18.42 3.02
CA GLY A 54 8.00 -19.36 4.13
C GLY A 54 6.98 -20.49 3.96
N GLU A 55 6.68 -21.15 5.07
CA GLU A 55 5.70 -22.24 5.15
C GLU A 55 4.44 -21.79 5.92
N GLY A 56 3.36 -22.57 5.81
CA GLY A 56 2.12 -22.36 6.56
C GLY A 56 0.97 -21.77 5.73
N ARG A 57 -0.21 -21.69 6.36
CA ARG A 57 -1.48 -21.33 5.70
C ARG A 57 -1.45 -19.93 5.06
N GLU A 58 -0.71 -19.01 5.66
CA GLU A 58 -0.59 -17.61 5.21
C GLU A 58 0.28 -17.47 3.94
N ALA A 59 1.18 -18.43 3.69
CA ALA A 59 2.27 -18.29 2.72
C ALA A 59 1.76 -18.19 1.28
N VAL A 60 0.81 -19.06 0.90
CA VAL A 60 0.21 -19.07 -0.44
C VAL A 60 -0.51 -17.75 -0.73
N THR A 61 -1.27 -17.22 0.24
CA THR A 61 -1.97 -15.94 0.08
C THR A 61 -1.00 -14.79 -0.11
N ALA A 62 0.06 -14.73 0.71
CA ALA A 62 1.11 -13.71 0.58
C ALA A 62 1.85 -13.81 -0.77
N ALA A 63 2.15 -15.02 -1.25
CA ALA A 63 2.78 -15.26 -2.54
C ALA A 63 1.88 -14.85 -3.72
N ILE A 64 0.58 -15.18 -3.68
CA ILE A 64 -0.38 -14.75 -4.69
C ILE A 64 -0.46 -13.23 -4.74
N PHE A 65 -0.58 -12.58 -3.57
CA PHE A 65 -0.60 -11.12 -3.49
C PHE A 65 0.67 -10.52 -4.11
N TRP A 66 1.85 -11.06 -3.79
CA TRP A 66 3.13 -10.61 -4.36
C TRP A 66 3.15 -10.73 -5.89
N LEU A 67 2.77 -11.89 -6.44
CA LEU A 67 2.79 -12.11 -7.88
C LEU A 67 1.78 -11.20 -8.61
N LYS A 68 0.61 -10.95 -8.02
CA LYS A 68 -0.37 -10.00 -8.57
C LYS A 68 0.16 -8.56 -8.57
N THR A 69 0.77 -8.11 -7.47
CA THR A 69 1.15 -6.70 -7.29
C THR A 69 2.51 -6.34 -7.87
N ARG A 70 3.49 -7.26 -7.87
CA ARG A 70 4.86 -7.01 -8.35
C ARG A 70 5.21 -7.75 -9.64
N ALA A 71 4.80 -9.01 -9.78
CA ALA A 71 5.09 -9.80 -11.00
C ALA A 71 4.05 -9.60 -12.11
N ARG A 72 3.07 -8.71 -11.91
CA ARG A 72 2.01 -8.35 -12.87
C ARG A 72 1.16 -9.55 -13.29
N TRP A 73 0.96 -10.52 -12.39
CA TRP A 73 0.11 -11.67 -12.67
C TRP A 73 -1.35 -11.22 -12.73
N LYS A 74 -1.95 -11.27 -13.92
CA LYS A 74 -3.36 -10.90 -14.15
C LYS A 74 -4.21 -12.16 -14.24
N GLY A 75 -5.37 -12.14 -13.60
CA GLY A 75 -6.39 -13.15 -13.84
C GLY A 75 -7.07 -12.91 -15.19
N ALA A 76 -7.44 -13.97 -15.89
CA ALA A 76 -8.33 -13.84 -17.05
C ALA A 76 -9.70 -13.37 -16.56
N SER A 77 -10.23 -12.29 -17.12
CA SER A 77 -11.58 -11.80 -16.86
C SER A 77 -12.40 -11.95 -18.14
N ILE A 78 -13.12 -13.06 -18.27
CA ILE A 78 -14.04 -13.28 -19.39
C ILE A 78 -15.33 -12.51 -19.05
N HIS A 79 -15.68 -11.52 -19.87
CA HIS A 79 -16.98 -10.85 -19.80
C HIS A 79 -17.80 -11.34 -20.99
N GLU A 80 -18.87 -12.07 -20.73
CA GLU A 80 -19.80 -12.54 -21.75
C GLU A 80 -20.69 -11.36 -22.16
N LEU A 81 -20.53 -10.89 -23.39
CA LEU A 81 -21.35 -9.80 -23.94
C LEU A 81 -22.59 -10.43 -24.59
N GLU A 82 -23.71 -10.44 -23.88
CA GLU A 82 -24.99 -10.86 -24.44
C GLU A 82 -25.55 -9.77 -25.37
N GLY A 83 -25.28 -9.90 -26.67
CA GLY A 83 -25.85 -9.03 -27.69
C GLY A 83 -27.28 -9.47 -28.05
N LYS A 84 -28.29 -8.68 -27.66
CA LYS A 84 -29.64 -8.84 -28.22
C LYS A 84 -29.60 -8.47 -29.71
N LEU A 85 -29.88 -9.44 -30.57
CA LEU A 85 -30.07 -9.22 -32.01
C LEU A 85 -31.24 -8.23 -32.19
N PRO A 86 -31.07 -7.17 -33.01
CA PRO A 86 -32.16 -6.25 -33.31
C PRO A 86 -33.28 -7.03 -34.00
N GLN A 87 -34.48 -7.01 -33.39
CA GLN A 87 -35.67 -7.57 -34.01
C GLN A 87 -35.98 -6.71 -35.23
N GLY A 88 -35.91 -7.32 -36.42
CA GLY A 88 -36.27 -6.64 -37.66
C GLY A 88 -37.73 -6.24 -37.64
N ASP A 89 -37.99 -4.95 -37.81
CA ASP A 89 -39.32 -4.42 -38.10
C ASP A 89 -39.81 -5.04 -39.41
N ARG A 90 -41.01 -5.60 -39.35
CA ARG A 90 -41.66 -6.36 -40.42
C ARG A 90 -42.66 -5.47 -41.15
#